data_AF-A0A518AMX0-F1
#
_entry.id   AF-A0A518AMX0-F1
#
_cell.length_a   1.000
_cell.length_b   1.000
_cell.length_c   1.000
_cell.angle_alpha   90.00
_cell.angle_beta   90.00
_cell.angle_gamma   90.00
#
_symmetry.space_group_name_H-M   'P 1'
#
loop_
_entity.id
_entity.type
_entity.pdbx_description
1 polymer ?
#
loop_
_entity_poly.entity_id
_entity_poly.type
_entity_poly.pdbx_seq_one_letter_code
_entity_poly.pdbx_strand_id
1 'polypeptide(L)'
;MKVGNGRWQPTICLAIPSLTGLAASLILLALSLPAQAEILGLYSAGDGSVAFSPSRDWGWIPSWNEIAYPALGQSVTGDAGGGRTAWQITDQGNNGLDPNYSLTLFEGSPNLANARERGWSFSTTAQFVDTMSGSANQGLSAYFDDQLYQVMIDLDTAGQLRGNVYLSPIETATFVLASAEQRNEYHDYELRYDSANQQASFYFDDHRITSWPGYADQHETIFRFGSVTASGAGQMNYREVNMSIIPTPAEQGDFNSDGTVDLADYTVWRDTLGSRTLTNADGNGNGRVDSGDYVIWRNNYGRLLDGNSIEASNIAAVPELRSLSLLLVGATLLFASRPKR
;
A
#
# COMPACT_ATOMS: atom_id res chain seq x y z
N MET A 1 -46.34 -25.36 -43.31
CA MET A 1 -45.86 -26.69 -42.88
C MET A 1 -44.54 -26.52 -42.14
N LYS A 2 -44.31 -27.32 -41.09
CA LYS A 2 -43.39 -27.15 -39.95
C LYS A 2 -41.87 -26.97 -40.24
N VAL A 3 -41.27 -26.06 -39.44
CA VAL A 3 -40.07 -26.14 -38.56
C VAL A 3 -38.64 -26.29 -39.15
N GLY A 4 -37.72 -25.45 -38.64
CA GLY A 4 -36.28 -25.75 -38.52
C GLY A 4 -35.40 -24.56 -38.09
N ASN A 5 -35.05 -24.45 -36.81
CA ASN A 5 -34.09 -23.47 -36.24
C ASN A 5 -32.63 -23.84 -36.58
N GLY A 6 -31.79 -22.85 -36.93
CA GLY A 6 -30.33 -23.02 -37.07
C GLY A 6 -29.59 -21.67 -37.03
N ARG A 7 -28.63 -21.56 -36.09
CA ARG A 7 -27.78 -20.38 -35.82
C ARG A 7 -26.90 -20.01 -37.03
N TRP A 8 -26.75 -18.72 -37.29
CA TRP A 8 -25.74 -18.17 -38.20
C TRP A 8 -24.49 -17.77 -37.42
N GLN A 9 -23.33 -18.33 -37.79
CA GLN A 9 -22.02 -17.76 -37.52
C GLN A 9 -21.38 -17.35 -38.85
N PRO A 10 -20.81 -16.14 -38.98
CA PRO A 10 -19.92 -15.84 -40.08
C PRO A 10 -18.47 -16.15 -39.70
N THR A 11 -17.93 -17.16 -40.38
CA THR A 11 -16.51 -17.50 -40.47
C THR A 11 -15.76 -16.37 -41.19
N ILE A 12 -14.79 -15.73 -40.53
CA ILE A 12 -13.73 -14.98 -41.23
C ILE A 12 -12.51 -15.88 -41.30
N CYS A 13 -12.17 -16.26 -42.53
CA CYS A 13 -10.95 -16.96 -42.89
C CYS A 13 -9.84 -15.90 -43.05
N LEU A 14 -8.77 -15.98 -42.26
CA LEU A 14 -7.53 -15.24 -42.49
C LEU A 14 -6.38 -16.26 -42.52
N ALA A 15 -5.69 -16.28 -43.65
CA ALA A 15 -4.65 -17.25 -43.98
C ALA A 15 -3.40 -17.12 -43.11
N ILE A 16 -2.86 -18.26 -42.70
CA ILE A 16 -1.62 -18.44 -41.94
C ILE A 16 -0.46 -18.68 -42.94
N PRO A 17 0.69 -17.98 -42.85
CA PRO A 17 1.96 -18.50 -43.33
C PRO A 17 2.58 -19.44 -42.28
N SER A 18 3.07 -20.56 -42.79
CA SER A 18 3.50 -21.79 -42.12
C SER A 18 4.61 -21.69 -41.06
N LEU A 19 4.31 -22.23 -39.88
CA LEU A 19 5.06 -23.23 -39.09
C LEU A 19 6.57 -23.46 -39.37
N THR A 20 7.39 -23.04 -38.41
CA THR A 20 8.48 -23.81 -37.78
C THR A 20 8.64 -23.24 -36.37
N GLY A 21 8.57 -23.92 -35.23
CA GLY A 21 8.42 -25.31 -34.85
C GLY A 21 8.40 -25.32 -33.30
N LEU A 22 7.97 -26.46 -32.74
CA LEU A 22 7.88 -26.78 -31.31
C LEU A 22 6.63 -26.25 -30.57
N ALA A 23 5.69 -27.17 -30.43
CA ALA A 23 4.59 -27.13 -29.50
C ALA A 23 5.11 -27.00 -28.05
N ALA A 24 4.76 -25.91 -27.40
CA ALA A 24 4.63 -25.89 -25.94
C ALA A 24 3.14 -26.12 -25.64
N SER A 25 2.80 -27.36 -25.30
CA SER A 25 1.59 -27.66 -24.54
C SER A 25 1.59 -26.74 -23.32
N LEU A 26 0.66 -25.79 -23.28
CA LEU A 26 0.44 -24.91 -22.13
C LEU A 26 -0.24 -25.76 -21.05
N ILE A 27 0.53 -26.63 -20.40
CA ILE A 27 0.23 -27.09 -19.06
C ILE A 27 0.40 -25.84 -18.21
N LEU A 28 -0.72 -25.30 -17.74
CA LEU A 28 -0.80 -24.22 -16.78
C LEU A 28 -0.23 -24.75 -15.45
N LEU A 29 1.10 -24.80 -15.33
CA LEU A 29 1.76 -24.85 -14.05
C LEU A 29 1.57 -23.44 -13.47
N ALA A 30 0.76 -23.33 -12.42
CA ALA A 30 0.80 -22.15 -11.57
C ALA A 30 2.22 -22.07 -11.00
N LEU A 31 3.09 -21.30 -11.64
CA LEU A 31 4.23 -20.72 -10.95
C LEU A 31 3.61 -19.83 -9.87
N SER A 32 3.84 -20.18 -8.61
CA SER A 32 3.58 -19.29 -7.49
C SER A 32 4.24 -17.96 -7.83
N LEU A 33 3.41 -16.94 -8.05
CA LEU A 33 3.87 -15.56 -8.09
C LEU A 33 4.43 -15.24 -6.71
N PRO A 34 5.42 -14.33 -6.62
CA PRO A 34 6.04 -14.09 -5.36
C PRO A 34 5.06 -13.58 -4.30
N ALA A 35 5.41 -13.72 -3.02
CA ALA A 35 4.73 -13.18 -1.86
C ALA A 35 4.67 -11.66 -1.93
N GLN A 36 3.84 -11.17 -2.83
CA GLN A 36 3.75 -9.78 -3.18
C GLN A 36 2.36 -9.35 -2.78
N ALA A 37 2.28 -8.21 -2.08
CA ALA A 37 1.03 -7.50 -1.99
C ALA A 37 0.47 -7.35 -3.41
N GLU A 38 -0.79 -7.68 -3.62
CA GLU A 38 -1.41 -7.54 -4.93
C GLU A 38 -1.59 -6.03 -5.15
N ILE A 39 -0.60 -5.40 -5.79
CA ILE A 39 -0.61 -3.95 -6.07
C ILE A 39 -1.64 -3.72 -7.17
N LEU A 40 -2.67 -2.95 -6.82
CA LEU A 40 -3.76 -2.61 -7.72
C LEU A 40 -3.61 -1.20 -8.31
N GLY A 41 -3.02 -0.29 -7.55
CA GLY A 41 -2.71 1.07 -8.00
C GLY A 41 -1.39 1.52 -7.44
N LEU A 42 -0.51 2.02 -8.31
CA LEU A 42 0.75 2.63 -7.91
C LEU A 42 0.83 4.01 -8.58
N TYR A 43 1.44 4.96 -7.89
CA TYR A 43 1.86 6.23 -8.45
C TYR A 43 3.24 6.55 -7.88
N SER A 44 4.15 6.99 -8.73
CA SER A 44 5.41 7.59 -8.32
C SER A 44 5.69 8.82 -9.16
N ALA A 45 5.96 9.94 -8.51
CA ALA A 45 6.19 11.21 -9.15
C ALA A 45 7.51 11.29 -9.93
N GLY A 46 8.45 10.38 -9.64
CA GLY A 46 9.78 10.34 -10.24
C GLY A 46 10.88 10.86 -9.30
N ASP A 47 12.12 10.82 -9.80
CA ASP A 47 13.33 11.13 -9.04
C ASP A 47 13.83 12.58 -9.23
N GLY A 48 13.05 13.42 -9.91
CA GLY A 48 13.45 14.78 -10.28
C GLY A 48 13.88 14.98 -11.72
N SER A 49 14.25 13.90 -12.43
CA SER A 49 14.66 13.96 -13.84
C SER A 49 13.47 13.90 -14.79
N VAL A 50 12.38 13.24 -14.37
CA VAL A 50 11.13 13.08 -15.10
C VAL A 50 9.98 13.27 -14.12
N ALA A 51 8.95 13.95 -14.59
CA ALA A 51 7.71 14.18 -13.87
C ALA A 51 6.61 13.27 -14.43
N PHE A 52 6.01 12.45 -13.56
CA PHE A 52 4.89 11.56 -13.94
C PHE A 52 3.54 12.07 -13.42
N SER A 53 2.51 11.93 -14.26
CA SER A 53 1.11 12.18 -13.91
C SER A 53 0.45 10.89 -13.42
N PRO A 54 -0.35 10.94 -12.33
CA PRO A 54 -1.10 9.77 -11.88
C PRO A 54 -2.01 9.16 -12.94
N SER A 55 -2.62 9.99 -13.80
CA SER A 55 -3.57 9.50 -14.80
C SER A 55 -2.89 9.01 -16.07
N ARG A 56 -1.95 9.80 -16.61
CA ARG A 56 -1.34 9.54 -17.93
C ARG A 56 -0.30 8.43 -17.88
N ASP A 57 0.43 8.31 -16.78
CA ASP A 57 1.56 7.39 -16.66
C ASP A 57 1.25 6.18 -15.78
N TRP A 58 0.24 6.28 -14.90
CA TRP A 58 -0.04 5.29 -13.86
C TRP A 58 -1.50 4.81 -13.80
N GLY A 59 -2.39 5.34 -14.66
CA GLY A 59 -3.75 4.81 -14.84
C GLY A 59 -4.80 5.22 -13.80
N TRP A 60 -4.48 6.15 -12.89
CA TRP A 60 -5.47 6.71 -11.96
C TRP A 60 -6.51 7.56 -12.70
N ILE A 61 -7.78 7.48 -12.29
CA ILE A 61 -8.86 8.22 -12.94
C ILE A 61 -9.02 9.57 -12.25
N PRO A 62 -8.75 10.71 -12.93
CA PRO A 62 -8.97 12.03 -12.34
C PRO A 62 -10.47 12.32 -12.25
N SER A 63 -10.91 13.03 -11.20
CA SER A 63 -12.32 13.43 -11.02
C SER A 63 -12.83 14.34 -12.14
N TRP A 64 -11.92 15.05 -12.81
CA TRP A 64 -12.21 15.95 -13.92
C TRP A 64 -11.11 15.90 -14.99
N ASN A 65 -11.39 16.48 -16.16
CA ASN A 65 -10.43 16.54 -17.25
C ASN A 65 -9.25 17.48 -16.92
N GLU A 66 -8.06 16.90 -16.74
CA GLU A 66 -6.80 17.62 -16.46
C GLU A 66 -6.43 18.70 -17.49
N ILE A 67 -6.77 18.50 -18.78
CA ILE A 67 -6.44 19.45 -19.84
C ILE A 67 -7.32 20.71 -19.72
N ALA A 68 -8.58 20.52 -19.33
CA ALA A 68 -9.52 21.62 -19.14
C ALA A 68 -9.32 22.34 -17.80
N TYR A 69 -8.74 21.65 -16.81
CA TYR A 69 -8.54 22.15 -15.45
C TYR A 69 -7.12 21.82 -14.97
N PRO A 70 -6.10 22.56 -15.42
CA PRO A 70 -4.72 22.32 -15.02
C PRO A 70 -4.47 22.57 -13.51
N ALA A 71 -5.44 23.10 -12.77
CA ALA A 71 -5.37 23.24 -11.31
C ALA A 71 -5.63 21.91 -10.57
N LEU A 72 -6.16 20.87 -11.23
CA LEU A 72 -6.41 19.56 -10.62
C LEU A 72 -5.11 18.85 -10.22
N GLY A 73 -4.01 19.15 -10.92
CA GLY A 73 -2.77 18.41 -10.79
C GLY A 73 -1.65 19.04 -11.61
N GLN A 74 -0.55 19.41 -10.97
CA GLN A 74 0.66 19.85 -11.66
C GLN A 74 1.89 19.19 -11.08
N SER A 75 2.86 18.86 -11.93
CA SER A 75 4.14 18.42 -11.43
C SER A 75 4.92 19.58 -10.83
N VAL A 76 5.45 19.35 -9.63
CA VAL A 76 6.40 20.22 -8.95
C VAL A 76 7.77 19.53 -8.99
N THR A 77 8.80 20.27 -9.38
CA THR A 77 10.19 19.83 -9.37
C THR A 77 10.95 20.59 -8.28
N GLY A 78 11.78 19.88 -7.51
CA GLY A 78 12.63 20.53 -6.50
C GLY A 78 11.88 21.06 -5.27
N ASP A 79 10.81 20.39 -4.86
CA ASP A 79 10.16 20.62 -3.57
C ASP A 79 11.13 20.34 -2.39
N ALA A 80 10.71 20.67 -1.17
CA ALA A 80 11.53 20.78 0.05
C ALA A 80 12.34 19.52 0.49
N GLY A 81 12.37 18.43 -0.29
CA GLY A 81 13.02 17.19 0.08
C GLY A 81 13.92 16.58 -1.00
N GLY A 82 14.94 17.31 -1.48
CA GLY A 82 16.14 16.68 -2.05
C GLY A 82 16.11 16.37 -3.55
N GLY A 83 15.35 17.12 -4.35
CA GLY A 83 15.43 17.04 -5.81
C GLY A 83 14.45 16.08 -6.48
N ARG A 84 13.62 15.35 -5.71
CA ARG A 84 12.50 14.56 -6.26
C ARG A 84 11.38 15.44 -6.81
N THR A 85 10.57 14.86 -7.68
CA THR A 85 9.32 15.44 -8.19
C THR A 85 8.15 15.09 -7.28
N ALA A 86 7.10 15.89 -7.29
CA ALA A 86 5.80 15.58 -6.69
C ALA A 86 4.66 16.01 -7.61
N TRP A 87 3.47 15.44 -7.39
CA TRP A 87 2.22 15.89 -7.98
C TRP A 87 1.46 16.75 -7.00
N GLN A 88 1.30 18.02 -7.33
CA GLN A 88 0.55 18.96 -6.52
C GLN A 88 -0.91 18.94 -6.93
N ILE A 89 -1.78 18.66 -5.97
CA ILE A 89 -3.23 18.80 -6.10
C ILE A 89 -3.65 20.04 -5.33
N THR A 90 -4.39 20.94 -5.97
CA THR A 90 -4.86 22.20 -5.36
C THR A 90 -6.36 22.32 -5.51
N ASP A 91 -7.07 22.41 -4.39
CA ASP A 91 -8.49 22.73 -4.35
C ASP A 91 -8.70 24.13 -3.76
N GLN A 92 -9.15 25.07 -4.59
CA GLN A 92 -9.37 26.47 -4.19
C GLN A 92 -10.72 26.70 -3.48
N GLY A 93 -11.51 25.65 -3.24
CA GLY A 93 -12.70 25.67 -2.37
C GLY A 93 -13.90 26.46 -2.83
N ASN A 94 -14.00 26.82 -4.11
CA ASN A 94 -15.12 27.62 -4.65
C ASN A 94 -15.62 27.22 -6.05
N ASN A 95 -15.12 26.12 -6.62
CA ASN A 95 -15.48 25.74 -8.00
C ASN A 95 -16.32 24.45 -8.08
N GLY A 96 -16.54 23.75 -6.95
CA GLY A 96 -17.28 22.47 -6.92
C GLY A 96 -16.57 21.33 -7.67
N LEU A 97 -15.25 21.43 -7.85
CA LEU A 97 -14.45 20.54 -8.70
C LEU A 97 -13.65 19.48 -7.92
N ASP A 98 -13.72 19.45 -6.58
CA ASP A 98 -13.14 18.41 -5.71
C ASP A 98 -12.00 17.59 -6.37
N PRO A 99 -10.84 18.21 -6.65
CA PRO A 99 -9.80 17.62 -7.48
C PRO A 99 -9.20 16.39 -6.81
N ASN A 100 -9.42 15.22 -7.38
CA ASN A 100 -8.92 13.96 -6.86
C ASN A 100 -8.60 12.96 -7.97
N TYR A 101 -7.92 11.90 -7.57
CA TYR A 101 -7.56 10.77 -8.40
C TYR A 101 -8.07 9.51 -7.74
N SER A 102 -8.63 8.62 -8.55
CA SER A 102 -9.36 7.47 -8.06
C SER A 102 -9.03 6.16 -8.74
N LEU A 103 -9.25 5.08 -8.00
CA LEU A 103 -9.17 3.70 -8.46
C LEU A 103 -10.42 2.97 -7.98
N THR A 104 -11.12 2.30 -8.89
CA THR A 104 -12.36 1.57 -8.61
C THR A 104 -12.13 0.07 -8.67
N LEU A 105 -12.62 -0.66 -7.66
CA LEU A 105 -12.72 -2.12 -7.73
C LEU A 105 -14.15 -2.50 -8.10
N PHE A 106 -14.30 -3.09 -9.28
CA PHE A 106 -15.63 -3.42 -9.81
C PHE A 106 -16.23 -4.63 -9.08
N GLU A 107 -17.55 -4.58 -8.87
CA GLU A 107 -18.29 -5.68 -8.27
C GLU A 107 -18.11 -6.98 -9.09
N GLY A 108 -17.90 -8.10 -8.40
CA GLY A 108 -17.61 -9.40 -9.03
C GLY A 108 -16.18 -9.56 -9.56
N SER A 109 -15.29 -8.57 -9.40
CA SER A 109 -13.87 -8.74 -9.74
C SER A 109 -13.13 -9.60 -8.71
N PRO A 110 -12.11 -10.38 -9.12
CA PRO A 110 -11.23 -11.10 -8.19
C PRO A 110 -10.57 -10.17 -7.16
N ASN A 111 -10.17 -8.98 -7.59
CA ASN A 111 -9.50 -8.00 -6.73
C ASN A 111 -10.42 -7.54 -5.58
N LEU A 112 -11.70 -7.29 -5.87
CA LEU A 112 -12.66 -6.95 -4.81
C LEU A 112 -12.90 -8.13 -3.87
N ALA A 113 -13.04 -9.35 -4.40
CA ALA A 113 -13.20 -10.55 -3.57
C ALA A 113 -11.98 -10.75 -2.64
N ASN A 114 -10.78 -10.59 -3.17
CA ASN A 114 -9.53 -10.68 -2.44
C ASN A 114 -9.41 -9.60 -1.36
N ALA A 115 -9.81 -8.36 -1.65
CA ALA A 115 -9.80 -7.25 -0.69
C ALA A 115 -10.79 -7.48 0.46
N ARG A 116 -11.95 -8.09 0.18
CA ARG A 116 -12.94 -8.49 1.21
C ARG A 116 -12.41 -9.60 2.11
N GLU A 117 -11.69 -10.56 1.52
CA GLU A 117 -11.14 -11.69 2.26
C GLU A 117 -9.93 -11.30 3.12
N ARG A 118 -8.98 -10.56 2.54
CA ARG A 118 -7.65 -10.33 3.12
C ARG A 118 -7.47 -8.94 3.75
N GLY A 119 -8.34 -8.00 3.40
CA GLY A 119 -8.14 -6.59 3.69
C GLY A 119 -7.24 -5.90 2.67
N TRP A 120 -7.02 -4.61 2.87
CA TRP A 120 -6.27 -3.77 1.93
C TRP A 120 -5.48 -2.68 2.66
N SER A 121 -4.46 -2.16 2.00
CA SER A 121 -3.73 -0.95 2.39
C SER A 121 -3.84 0.09 1.28
N PHE A 122 -4.09 1.34 1.67
CA PHE A 122 -4.09 2.49 0.78
C PHE A 122 -3.26 3.59 1.41
N SER A 123 -2.09 3.86 0.83
CA SER A 123 -1.07 4.71 1.41
C SER A 123 -0.57 5.79 0.45
N THR A 124 -0.03 6.86 1.03
CA THR A 124 0.62 7.94 0.28
C THR A 124 1.80 8.53 1.06
N THR A 125 2.88 8.86 0.35
CA THR A 125 3.92 9.76 0.84
C THR A 125 3.63 11.15 0.30
N ALA A 126 3.31 12.09 1.19
CA ALA A 126 2.86 13.41 0.78
C ALA A 126 3.24 14.52 1.79
N GLN A 127 3.23 15.75 1.29
CA GLN A 127 3.48 16.96 2.06
C GLN A 127 2.24 17.85 1.96
N PHE A 128 1.65 18.20 3.09
CA PHE A 128 0.59 19.19 3.13
C PHE A 128 1.20 20.60 2.99
N VAL A 129 0.64 21.43 2.12
CA VAL A 129 1.21 22.74 1.79
C VAL A 129 0.43 23.88 2.45
N ASP A 130 -0.88 23.93 2.20
CA ASP A 130 -1.72 25.03 2.67
C ASP A 130 -3.18 24.58 2.82
N THR A 131 -3.83 25.03 3.89
CA THR A 131 -5.29 24.89 4.10
C THR A 131 -6.08 25.92 3.29
N MET A 132 -5.40 26.94 2.75
CA MET A 132 -6.01 28.08 2.08
C MET A 132 -7.11 28.71 2.96
N SER A 133 -8.24 29.11 2.37
CA SER A 133 -9.37 29.71 3.09
C SER A 133 -10.44 28.71 3.52
N GLY A 134 -10.19 27.40 3.40
CA GLY A 134 -11.20 26.36 3.56
C GLY A 134 -11.05 25.52 4.83
N SER A 135 -11.96 24.56 5.00
CA SER A 135 -11.82 23.44 5.92
C SER A 135 -10.97 22.32 5.31
N ALA A 136 -10.50 21.39 6.15
CA ALA A 136 -9.79 20.19 5.75
C ALA A 136 -10.48 19.47 4.58
N ASN A 137 -9.73 19.20 3.51
CA ASN A 137 -10.23 18.43 2.37
C ASN A 137 -9.22 17.53 1.67
N GLN A 138 -7.92 17.79 1.79
CA GLN A 138 -6.89 16.95 1.17
C GLN A 138 -6.68 15.69 2.00
N GLY A 139 -6.51 14.52 1.37
CA GLY A 139 -6.17 13.31 2.11
C GLY A 139 -6.51 12.04 1.33
N LEU A 140 -7.00 11.05 2.07
CA LEU A 140 -7.37 9.74 1.54
C LEU A 140 -8.83 9.44 1.87
N SER A 141 -9.55 8.85 0.92
CA SER A 141 -10.84 8.21 1.17
C SER A 141 -10.94 6.85 0.48
N ALA A 142 -11.64 5.94 1.11
CA ALA A 142 -11.98 4.63 0.58
C ALA A 142 -13.45 4.36 0.88
N TYR A 143 -14.24 4.21 -0.17
CA TYR A 143 -15.54 3.56 -0.08
C TYR A 143 -15.32 2.07 -0.29
N PHE A 144 -15.74 1.25 0.66
CA PHE A 144 -15.55 -0.19 0.62
C PHE A 144 -16.70 -0.87 1.35
N ASP A 145 -17.43 -1.75 0.66
CA ASP A 145 -18.61 -2.46 1.18
C ASP A 145 -19.62 -1.54 1.89
N ASP A 146 -20.05 -0.48 1.19
CA ASP A 146 -20.98 0.54 1.67
C ASP A 146 -20.56 1.26 2.98
N GLN A 147 -19.25 1.28 3.25
CA GLN A 147 -18.64 2.08 4.31
C GLN A 147 -17.64 3.08 3.72
N LEU A 148 -17.67 4.30 4.25
CA LEU A 148 -16.70 5.36 3.99
C LEU A 148 -15.64 5.38 5.09
N TYR A 149 -14.38 5.22 4.68
CA TYR A 149 -13.19 5.44 5.48
C TYR A 149 -12.47 6.66 4.92
N GLN A 150 -12.46 7.77 5.67
CA GLN A 150 -11.92 9.03 5.16
C GLN A 150 -11.12 9.75 6.23
N VAL A 151 -9.96 10.26 5.81
CA VAL A 151 -9.08 11.11 6.61
C VAL A 151 -8.69 12.33 5.80
N MET A 152 -8.93 13.51 6.38
CA MET A 152 -8.58 14.79 5.80
C MET A 152 -7.47 15.45 6.61
N ILE A 153 -6.51 16.03 5.90
CA ILE A 153 -5.33 16.68 6.45
C ILE A 153 -5.55 18.19 6.38
N ASP A 154 -5.23 18.87 7.47
CA ASP A 154 -5.20 20.32 7.53
C ASP A 154 -4.21 20.82 8.58
N LEU A 155 -4.27 22.12 8.83
CA LEU A 155 -3.49 22.80 9.85
C LEU A 155 -4.43 23.36 10.92
N ASP A 156 -4.01 23.32 12.17
CA ASP A 156 -4.68 24.08 13.22
C ASP A 156 -4.25 25.56 13.24
N THR A 157 -4.80 26.31 14.19
CA THR A 157 -4.48 27.74 14.36
C THR A 157 -3.05 28.00 14.85
N ALA A 158 -2.37 26.99 15.40
CA ALA A 158 -0.96 27.04 15.76
C ALA A 158 -0.05 26.60 14.60
N GLY A 159 -0.63 26.16 13.47
CA GLY A 159 0.10 25.67 12.30
C GLY A 159 0.58 24.22 12.43
N GLN A 160 0.09 23.47 13.42
CA GLN A 160 0.38 22.04 13.56
C GLN A 160 -0.41 21.23 12.54
N LEU A 161 0.19 20.14 12.05
CA LEU A 161 -0.45 19.24 11.11
C LEU A 161 -1.48 18.38 11.83
N ARG A 162 -2.69 18.28 11.27
CA ARG A 162 -3.78 17.48 11.83
C ARG A 162 -4.31 16.45 10.85
N GLY A 163 -4.76 15.32 11.41
CA GLY A 163 -5.56 14.31 10.73
C GLY A 163 -6.98 14.34 11.27
N ASN A 164 -7.95 14.49 10.37
CA ASN A 164 -9.37 14.60 10.65
C ASN A 164 -10.08 13.36 10.11
N VAL A 165 -10.36 12.41 11.00
CA VAL A 165 -11.01 11.14 10.69
C VAL A 165 -12.52 11.36 10.65
N TYR A 166 -13.13 11.14 9.50
CA TYR A 166 -14.57 11.29 9.32
C TYR A 166 -15.32 10.13 9.97
N LEU A 167 -16.23 10.44 10.90
CA LEU A 167 -17.04 9.43 11.60
C LEU A 167 -18.52 9.49 11.19
N SER A 168 -19.03 10.70 10.93
CA SER A 168 -20.39 10.93 10.42
C SER A 168 -20.53 12.37 9.88
N PRO A 169 -21.68 12.74 9.28
CA PRO A 169 -21.93 14.11 8.81
C PRO A 169 -21.84 15.20 9.87
N ILE A 170 -21.88 14.83 11.15
CA ILE A 170 -21.83 15.77 12.29
C ILE A 170 -20.65 15.49 13.23
N GLU A 171 -19.82 14.50 12.93
CA GLU A 171 -18.77 14.04 13.83
C GLU A 171 -17.48 13.74 13.07
N THR A 172 -16.38 14.30 13.58
CA THR A 172 -15.02 14.09 13.06
C THR A 172 -14.10 14.00 14.26
N ALA A 173 -13.24 12.98 14.29
CA ALA A 173 -12.19 12.85 15.29
C ALA A 173 -10.90 13.48 14.76
N THR A 174 -10.34 14.44 15.49
CA THR A 174 -9.16 15.21 15.06
C THR A 174 -7.96 14.88 15.93
N PHE A 175 -6.82 14.64 15.29
CA PHE A 175 -5.56 14.27 15.92
C PHE A 175 -4.44 15.20 15.45
N VAL A 176 -3.58 15.63 16.36
CA VAL A 176 -2.33 16.32 15.99
C VAL A 176 -1.33 15.26 15.53
N LEU A 177 -0.86 15.37 14.29
CA LEU A 177 0.06 14.40 13.66
C LEU A 177 1.51 14.85 13.77
N ALA A 178 1.77 16.13 13.49
CA ALA A 178 3.11 16.70 13.52
C ALA A 178 3.12 18.12 14.07
N SER A 179 4.27 18.53 14.61
CA SER A 179 4.50 19.90 15.08
C SER A 179 4.48 20.92 13.93
N ALA A 180 4.40 22.21 14.26
CA ALA A 180 4.44 23.28 13.26
C ALA A 180 5.80 23.33 12.52
N GLU A 181 6.86 22.86 13.18
CA GLU A 181 8.20 22.75 12.59
C GLU A 181 8.29 21.60 11.59
N GLN A 182 7.62 20.49 11.86
CA GLN A 182 7.67 19.27 11.05
C GLN A 182 6.62 19.25 9.92
N ARG A 183 5.58 20.10 9.98
CA ARG A 183 4.45 20.07 9.03
C ARG A 183 4.86 20.13 7.54
N ASN A 184 6.02 20.73 7.24
CA ASN A 184 6.50 20.92 5.87
C ASN A 184 7.37 19.75 5.42
N GLU A 185 7.48 18.68 6.19
CA GLU A 185 8.14 17.46 5.78
C GLU A 185 7.18 16.59 4.94
N TYR A 186 7.75 15.63 4.22
CA TYR A 186 6.95 14.57 3.63
C TYR A 186 6.71 13.51 4.69
N HIS A 187 5.44 13.14 4.86
CA HIS A 187 5.00 12.13 5.80
C HIS A 187 4.31 10.99 5.06
N ASP A 188 4.28 9.82 5.69
CA ASP A 188 3.57 8.65 5.20
C ASP A 188 2.19 8.58 5.89
N TYR A 189 1.13 8.53 5.08
CA TYR A 189 -0.26 8.42 5.51
C TYR A 189 -0.82 7.10 4.98
N GLU A 190 -1.47 6.30 5.83
CA GLU A 190 -2.01 5.01 5.40
C GLU A 190 -3.38 4.76 6.03
N LEU A 191 -4.32 4.31 5.18
CA LEU A 191 -5.53 3.62 5.59
C LEU A 191 -5.32 2.12 5.39
N ARG A 192 -5.49 1.34 6.46
CA ARG A 192 -5.39 -0.12 6.41
C ARG A 192 -6.67 -0.76 6.92
N TYR A 193 -7.34 -1.52 6.08
CA TYR A 193 -8.54 -2.26 6.43
C TYR A 193 -8.23 -3.68 6.86
N ASP A 194 -8.73 -4.04 8.03
CA ASP A 194 -8.67 -5.38 8.61
C ASP A 194 -10.00 -6.09 8.38
N SER A 195 -9.99 -7.11 7.51
CA SER A 195 -11.18 -7.89 7.19
C SER A 195 -11.71 -8.72 8.36
N ALA A 196 -10.86 -9.09 9.32
CA ALA A 196 -11.28 -9.88 10.48
C ALA A 196 -12.12 -9.06 11.47
N ASN A 197 -11.78 -7.78 11.63
CA ASN A 197 -12.48 -6.86 12.52
C ASN A 197 -13.46 -5.94 11.80
N GLN A 198 -13.44 -5.91 10.46
CA GLN A 198 -14.23 -5.03 9.61
C GLN A 198 -14.04 -3.55 9.97
N GLN A 199 -12.80 -3.15 10.23
CA GLN A 199 -12.42 -1.79 10.59
C GLN A 199 -11.23 -1.34 9.77
N ALA A 200 -11.18 -0.04 9.43
CA ALA A 200 -9.97 0.59 8.95
C ALA A 200 -9.21 1.24 10.12
N SER A 201 -7.89 1.28 9.97
CA SER A 201 -6.98 1.99 10.86
C SER A 201 -6.24 3.06 10.08
N PHE A 202 -6.10 4.24 10.68
CA PHE A 202 -5.27 5.32 10.14
C PHE A 202 -3.89 5.27 10.79
N TYR A 203 -2.86 5.23 9.95
CA TYR A 203 -1.46 5.31 10.36
C TYR A 203 -0.83 6.59 9.81
N PHE A 204 0.06 7.17 10.62
CA PHE A 204 0.89 8.30 10.26
C PHE A 204 2.34 7.99 10.64
N ASP A 205 3.26 8.06 9.68
CA ASP A 205 4.67 7.67 9.83
C ASP A 205 4.83 6.32 10.55
N ASP A 206 4.17 5.29 10.02
CA ASP A 206 4.10 3.91 10.54
C ASP A 206 3.49 3.76 11.96
N HIS A 207 2.96 4.84 12.54
CA HIS A 207 2.30 4.81 13.84
C HIS A 207 0.78 4.80 13.72
N ARG A 208 0.11 3.80 14.32
CA ARG A 208 -1.35 3.75 14.33
C ARG A 208 -1.92 4.88 15.19
N ILE A 209 -2.75 5.73 14.58
CA ILE A 209 -3.44 6.83 15.24
C ILE A 209 -4.76 6.36 15.84
N THR A 210 -5.59 5.68 15.04
CA THR A 210 -6.92 5.21 15.46
C THR A 210 -7.46 4.11 14.54
N SER A 211 -8.52 3.45 14.97
CA SER A 211 -9.28 2.43 14.22
C SER A 211 -10.78 2.68 14.34
N TRP A 212 -11.54 2.50 13.26
CA TRP A 212 -12.99 2.72 13.26
C TRP A 212 -13.71 1.86 12.18
N PRO A 213 -15.02 1.57 12.35
CA PRO A 213 -15.77 0.71 11.43
C PRO A 213 -16.10 1.35 10.08
N GLY A 214 -15.85 2.65 9.91
CA GLY A 214 -16.33 3.44 8.78
C GLY A 214 -17.70 4.06 9.04
N TYR A 215 -18.12 4.93 8.14
CA TYR A 215 -19.45 5.53 8.13
C TYR A 215 -20.29 4.88 7.03
N ALA A 216 -21.52 4.46 7.34
CA ALA A 216 -22.39 3.81 6.36
C ALA A 216 -22.78 4.78 5.24
N ASP A 217 -22.28 4.52 4.03
CA ASP A 217 -22.49 5.32 2.83
C ASP A 217 -22.49 4.40 1.62
N GLN A 218 -23.65 4.29 0.96
CA GLN A 218 -23.83 3.38 -0.17
C GLN A 218 -23.13 3.93 -1.40
N HIS A 219 -22.06 3.24 -1.81
CA HIS A 219 -21.20 3.69 -2.89
C HIS A 219 -20.47 2.50 -3.50
N GLU A 220 -20.12 2.60 -4.79
CA GLU A 220 -19.20 1.63 -5.40
C GLU A 220 -17.84 1.63 -4.67
N THR A 221 -17.12 0.51 -4.72
CA THR A 221 -15.80 0.43 -4.08
C THR A 221 -14.80 1.29 -4.84
N ILE A 222 -14.38 2.40 -4.22
CA ILE A 222 -13.49 3.39 -4.83
C ILE A 222 -12.52 3.98 -3.80
N PHE A 223 -11.26 4.08 -4.20
CA PHE A 223 -10.16 4.64 -3.42
C PHE A 223 -9.75 5.97 -4.04
N ARG A 224 -9.62 7.03 -3.25
CA ARG A 224 -9.34 8.39 -3.73
C ARG A 224 -8.24 9.06 -2.93
N PHE A 225 -7.34 9.76 -3.62
CA PHE A 225 -6.41 10.71 -3.00
C PHE A 225 -6.55 12.10 -3.65
N GLY A 226 -6.24 13.16 -2.90
CA GLY A 226 -6.52 14.54 -3.29
C GLY A 226 -7.62 15.14 -2.43
N SER A 227 -8.47 15.98 -3.03
CA SER A 227 -9.64 16.55 -2.36
C SER A 227 -10.73 15.48 -2.21
N VAL A 228 -10.99 15.08 -0.97
CA VAL A 228 -11.95 14.02 -0.62
C VAL A 228 -13.27 14.56 -0.06
N THR A 229 -13.50 15.88 -0.15
CA THR A 229 -14.77 16.52 0.15
C THR A 229 -14.98 17.75 -0.73
N ALA A 230 -16.22 17.98 -1.16
CA ALA A 230 -16.58 19.14 -1.97
C ALA A 230 -16.62 20.47 -1.18
N SER A 231 -16.64 20.40 0.16
CA SER A 231 -16.68 21.56 1.04
C SER A 231 -15.35 21.70 1.78
N GLY A 232 -14.36 22.29 1.13
CA GLY A 232 -13.08 22.62 1.73
C GLY A 232 -12.09 23.17 0.72
N ALA A 233 -10.90 23.51 1.18
CA ALA A 233 -9.82 23.97 0.33
C ALA A 233 -8.52 23.43 0.89
N GLY A 234 -7.57 23.17 0.00
CA GLY A 234 -6.25 22.75 0.43
C GLY A 234 -5.33 22.43 -0.73
N GLN A 235 -4.04 22.44 -0.45
CA GLN A 235 -2.99 22.09 -1.39
C GLN A 235 -2.08 21.03 -0.75
N MET A 236 -1.83 19.96 -1.49
CA MET A 236 -1.00 18.85 -1.04
C MET A 236 -0.16 18.30 -2.19
N ASN A 237 1.09 17.98 -1.90
CA ASN A 237 2.06 17.44 -2.85
C ASN A 237 2.23 15.94 -2.59
N TYR A 238 1.94 15.11 -3.59
CA TYR A 238 2.00 13.65 -3.51
C TYR A 238 3.24 13.16 -4.24
N ARG A 239 4.09 12.38 -3.56
CA ARG A 239 5.25 11.74 -4.20
C ARG A 239 4.93 10.33 -4.65
N GLU A 240 4.23 9.59 -3.80
CA GLU A 240 3.95 8.19 -4.00
C GLU A 240 2.55 7.89 -3.49
N VAL A 241 1.79 7.08 -4.21
CA VAL A 241 0.49 6.55 -3.76
C VAL A 241 0.46 5.08 -4.09
N ASN A 242 0.04 4.25 -3.14
CA ASN A 242 -0.08 2.81 -3.34
C ASN A 242 -1.42 2.31 -2.81
N MET A 243 -2.08 1.47 -3.60
CA MET A 243 -3.23 0.68 -3.19
C MET A 243 -2.90 -0.78 -3.44
N SER A 244 -2.95 -1.57 -2.37
CA SER A 244 -2.62 -2.99 -2.38
C SER A 244 -3.64 -3.80 -1.58
N ILE A 245 -3.79 -5.06 -1.96
CA ILE A 245 -4.44 -6.06 -1.12
C ILE A 245 -3.37 -6.66 -0.20
N ILE A 246 -3.71 -6.85 1.07
CA ILE A 246 -2.81 -7.46 2.05
C ILE A 246 -2.38 -8.87 1.55
N PRO A 247 -1.07 -9.19 1.57
CA PRO A 247 -0.59 -10.52 1.19
C PRO A 247 -1.32 -11.61 2.00
N THR A 248 -1.58 -12.75 1.38
CA THR A 248 -2.15 -13.89 2.11
C THR A 248 -1.25 -14.23 3.30
N PRO A 249 -1.80 -14.78 4.40
CA PRO A 249 -0.98 -15.25 5.49
C PRO A 249 0.12 -16.19 5.02
N ALA A 250 -0.13 -17.02 3.99
CA ALA A 250 0.83 -17.92 3.37
C ALA A 250 1.99 -17.16 2.69
N GLU A 251 1.75 -16.01 2.07
CA GLU A 251 2.81 -15.22 1.43
C GLU A 251 3.69 -14.48 2.46
N GLN A 252 3.18 -14.18 3.66
CA GLN A 252 3.92 -13.37 4.64
C GLN A 252 5.27 -13.99 5.07
N GLY A 253 6.36 -13.34 4.66
CA GLY A 253 7.74 -13.68 5.00
C GLY A 253 8.49 -14.47 3.93
N ASP A 254 7.81 -15.07 2.94
CA ASP A 254 8.41 -15.86 1.85
C ASP A 254 8.74 -14.95 0.64
N PHE A 255 9.66 -14.01 0.87
CA PHE A 255 10.00 -12.92 -0.05
C PHE A 255 10.70 -13.38 -1.34
N ASN A 256 11.30 -14.58 -1.37
CA ASN A 256 11.82 -15.19 -2.60
C ASN A 256 10.83 -16.16 -3.26
N SER A 257 9.80 -16.57 -2.51
CA SER A 257 8.64 -17.32 -2.98
C SER A 257 8.94 -18.72 -3.44
N ASP A 258 9.88 -19.34 -2.74
CA ASP A 258 10.24 -20.74 -2.90
C ASP A 258 9.39 -21.67 -2.03
N GLY A 259 8.42 -21.13 -1.28
CA GLY A 259 7.51 -21.88 -0.42
C GLY A 259 8.05 -22.09 1.00
N THR A 260 9.22 -21.54 1.33
CA THR A 260 9.87 -21.68 2.63
C THR A 260 10.32 -20.32 3.15
N VAL A 261 9.88 -19.94 4.36
CA VAL A 261 10.39 -18.72 5.00
C VAL A 261 11.73 -19.01 5.66
N ASP A 262 12.84 -18.64 5.05
CA ASP A 262 14.20 -18.89 5.54
C ASP A 262 15.19 -17.71 5.37
N LEU A 263 16.50 -17.98 5.43
CA LEU A 263 17.54 -16.95 5.32
C LEU A 263 17.64 -16.34 3.91
N ALA A 264 17.19 -17.04 2.87
CA ALA A 264 17.14 -16.49 1.52
C ALA A 264 16.15 -15.31 1.46
N ASP A 265 15.00 -15.38 2.12
CA ASP A 265 14.07 -14.26 2.21
C ASP A 265 14.65 -13.06 2.92
N TYR A 266 15.45 -13.29 3.98
CA TYR A 266 16.16 -12.21 4.66
C TYR A 266 17.07 -11.45 3.69
N THR A 267 17.73 -12.14 2.76
CA THR A 267 18.56 -11.47 1.75
C THR A 267 17.72 -10.62 0.81
N VAL A 268 16.53 -11.10 0.39
CA VAL A 268 15.59 -10.29 -0.40
C VAL A 268 15.16 -9.04 0.36
N TRP A 269 14.77 -9.16 1.64
CA TRP A 269 14.43 -8.02 2.48
C TRP A 269 15.58 -7.03 2.60
N ARG A 270 16.80 -7.51 2.86
CA ARG A 270 18.00 -6.65 2.99
C ARG A 270 18.31 -5.91 1.70
N ASP A 271 18.21 -6.58 0.56
CA ASP A 271 18.53 -6.01 -0.74
C ASP A 271 17.47 -5.01 -1.21
N THR A 272 16.24 -5.15 -0.72
CA THR A 272 15.11 -4.27 -1.06
C THR A 272 14.76 -3.27 0.05
N LEU A 273 15.50 -3.24 1.17
CA LEU A 273 15.21 -2.37 2.32
C LEU A 273 15.12 -0.88 1.93
N GLY A 274 13.99 -0.26 2.25
CA GLY A 274 13.65 1.12 1.92
C GLY A 274 13.04 1.30 0.52
N SER A 275 12.91 0.23 -0.26
CA SER A 275 12.28 0.27 -1.57
C SER A 275 10.76 0.42 -1.44
N ARG A 276 10.19 1.22 -2.34
CA ARG A 276 8.75 1.40 -2.54
C ARG A 276 8.28 1.01 -3.95
N THR A 277 9.20 0.46 -4.74
CA THR A 277 8.95 -0.01 -6.12
C THR A 277 9.27 -1.48 -6.30
N LEU A 278 10.25 -2.00 -5.56
CA LEU A 278 10.56 -3.42 -5.42
C LEU A 278 10.01 -3.90 -4.08
N THR A 279 8.72 -4.19 -4.04
CA THR A 279 7.97 -4.54 -2.82
C THR A 279 7.86 -6.05 -2.59
N ASN A 280 8.78 -6.83 -3.17
CA ASN A 280 8.82 -8.30 -3.01
C ASN A 280 8.94 -8.72 -1.54
N ALA A 281 9.53 -7.86 -0.71
CA ALA A 281 9.67 -8.06 0.73
C ALA A 281 8.73 -7.17 1.57
N ASP A 282 7.67 -6.62 0.97
CA ASP A 282 6.61 -5.91 1.68
C ASP A 282 5.61 -6.92 2.23
N GLY A 283 6.02 -7.60 3.30
CA GLY A 283 5.23 -8.65 3.95
C GLY A 283 3.98 -8.11 4.66
N ASN A 284 3.94 -6.82 4.99
CA ASN A 284 2.78 -6.20 5.64
C ASN A 284 1.81 -5.53 4.65
N GLY A 285 2.25 -5.34 3.40
CA GLY A 285 1.47 -4.79 2.30
C GLY A 285 1.32 -3.26 2.32
N ASN A 286 2.10 -2.51 3.10
CA ASN A 286 1.98 -1.04 3.20
C ASN A 286 2.55 -0.26 2.00
N GLY A 287 3.11 -0.97 1.02
CA GLY A 287 3.76 -0.39 -0.16
C GLY A 287 5.25 -0.10 0.02
N ARG A 288 5.86 -0.55 1.12
CA ARG A 288 7.26 -0.27 1.43
C ARG A 288 7.91 -1.48 2.08
N VAL A 289 9.17 -1.73 1.72
CA VAL A 289 10.01 -2.69 2.43
C VAL A 289 10.72 -1.98 3.59
N ASP A 290 10.37 -2.29 4.82
CA ASP A 290 10.95 -1.69 6.01
C ASP A 290 11.09 -2.64 7.20
N SER A 291 11.31 -2.10 8.40
CA SER A 291 11.50 -2.89 9.62
C SER A 291 10.25 -3.67 10.04
N GLY A 292 9.06 -3.23 9.65
CA GLY A 292 7.81 -3.96 9.88
C GLY A 292 7.81 -5.30 9.17
N ASP A 293 8.30 -5.36 7.94
CA ASP A 293 8.37 -6.61 7.16
C ASP A 293 9.40 -7.58 7.72
N TYR A 294 10.48 -7.06 8.28
CA TYR A 294 11.45 -7.88 9.00
C TYR A 294 10.84 -8.56 10.23
N VAL A 295 9.95 -7.87 10.96
CA VAL A 295 9.21 -8.48 12.08
C VAL A 295 8.32 -9.61 11.56
N ILE A 296 7.66 -9.44 10.41
CA ILE A 296 6.85 -10.47 9.77
C ILE A 296 7.69 -11.68 9.36
N TRP A 297 8.80 -11.47 8.65
CA TRP A 297 9.74 -12.54 8.29
C TRP A 297 10.21 -13.30 9.52
N ARG A 298 10.64 -12.58 10.56
CA ARG A 298 11.11 -13.19 11.81
C ARG A 298 10.03 -14.04 12.47
N ASN A 299 8.79 -13.56 12.49
CA ASN A 299 7.66 -14.28 13.10
C ASN A 299 7.25 -15.53 12.31
N ASN A 300 7.54 -15.57 11.01
CA ASN A 300 7.22 -16.69 10.13
C ASN A 300 8.43 -17.58 9.81
N TYR A 301 9.62 -17.29 10.32
CA TYR A 301 10.85 -18.05 10.02
C TYR A 301 10.69 -19.55 10.30
N GLY A 302 11.03 -20.37 9.30
CA GLY A 302 10.90 -21.83 9.31
C GLY A 302 9.54 -22.36 8.87
N ARG A 303 8.60 -21.49 8.47
CA ARG A 303 7.29 -21.91 7.96
C ARG A 303 7.40 -22.43 6.52
N LEU A 304 6.74 -23.55 6.24
CA LEU A 304 6.55 -24.11 4.90
C LEU A 304 5.12 -23.83 4.44
N LEU A 305 4.95 -23.34 3.20
CA LEU A 305 3.65 -22.93 2.67
C LEU A 305 2.88 -24.08 1.98
N ASP A 306 3.60 -25.12 1.60
CA ASP A 306 3.03 -26.33 1.03
C ASP A 306 2.31 -27.12 2.14
N GLY A 307 0.99 -26.94 2.24
CA GLY A 307 -0.12 -27.73 2.84
C GLY A 307 0.08 -28.96 3.74
N ASN A 308 1.26 -29.53 3.89
CA ASN A 308 1.64 -30.45 4.95
C ASN A 308 2.05 -29.63 6.17
N SER A 309 1.06 -29.16 6.93
CA SER A 309 1.26 -28.70 8.29
C SER A 309 1.87 -29.85 9.11
N ILE A 310 3.20 -29.88 9.20
CA ILE A 310 3.86 -30.59 10.28
C ILE A 310 3.58 -29.72 11.50
N GLU A 311 2.71 -30.20 12.38
CA GLU A 311 2.44 -29.54 13.66
C GLU A 311 3.76 -29.08 14.27
N ALA A 312 3.80 -27.81 14.67
CA ALA A 312 4.94 -27.12 15.26
C ALA A 312 5.52 -27.94 16.43
N SER A 313 6.40 -28.87 16.09
CA SER A 313 7.09 -29.72 17.02
C SER A 313 8.39 -29.04 17.36
N ASN A 314 8.36 -28.21 18.41
CA ASN A 314 9.53 -27.73 19.15
C ASN A 314 10.75 -27.40 18.27
N ILE A 315 10.67 -26.35 17.46
CA ILE A 315 11.88 -25.83 16.82
C ILE A 315 12.70 -25.17 17.93
N ALA A 316 13.84 -25.79 18.21
CA ALA A 316 14.80 -25.33 19.20
C ALA A 316 15.12 -23.85 18.98
N ALA A 317 15.13 -23.09 20.08
CA ALA A 317 15.47 -21.68 20.11
C ALA A 317 16.69 -21.36 19.24
N VAL A 318 16.56 -20.25 18.50
CA VAL A 318 17.56 -19.58 17.66
C VAL A 318 18.99 -19.71 18.24
N PRO A 319 20.04 -19.94 17.44
CA PRO A 319 21.43 -20.14 17.91
C PRO A 319 22.05 -19.00 18.75
N GLU A 320 21.36 -17.89 18.95
CA GLU A 320 21.85 -16.73 19.68
C GLU A 320 21.95 -16.94 21.21
N LEU A 321 21.27 -17.94 21.79
CA LEU A 321 21.42 -18.28 23.22
C LEU A 321 22.69 -19.09 23.54
N ARG A 322 23.36 -19.73 22.57
CA ARG A 322 24.52 -20.59 22.84
C ARG A 322 25.84 -19.82 22.97
N SER A 323 25.94 -18.65 22.35
CA SER A 323 27.15 -17.82 22.37
C SER A 323 27.46 -17.25 23.75
N LEU A 324 26.44 -16.84 24.51
CA LEU A 324 26.59 -16.38 25.91
C LEU A 324 26.99 -17.52 26.85
N SER A 325 26.47 -18.74 26.62
CA SER A 325 26.84 -19.91 27.42
C SER A 325 28.29 -20.32 27.20
N LEU A 326 28.77 -20.27 25.94
CA LEU A 326 30.17 -20.55 25.60
C LEU A 326 31.13 -19.49 26.15
N LEU A 327 30.72 -18.21 26.19
CA LEU A 327 31.54 -17.14 26.78
C LEU A 327 31.66 -17.30 28.31
N LEU A 328 30.57 -17.67 29.01
CA LEU A 328 30.60 -17.90 30.47
C LEU A 328 31.43 -19.14 30.85
N VAL A 329 31.35 -20.22 30.07
CA VAL A 329 32.16 -21.43 30.32
C VAL A 329 33.64 -21.18 30.00
N GLY A 330 33.95 -20.41 28.95
CA GLY A 330 35.33 -19.98 28.66
C GLY A 330 35.92 -19.10 29.75
N ALA A 331 35.14 -18.15 30.31
CA ALA A 331 35.60 -17.27 31.37
C ALA A 331 35.90 -18.02 32.68
N THR A 332 35.07 -18.99 33.07
CA THR A 332 35.27 -19.77 34.31
C THR A 332 36.49 -20.69 34.26
N LEU A 333 36.83 -21.25 33.09
CA LEU A 333 38.03 -22.08 32.89
C LEU A 333 39.34 -21.25 32.92
N LEU A 334 39.29 -19.98 32.52
CA LEU A 334 40.45 -19.07 32.61
C LEU A 334 40.73 -18.58 34.04
N PHE A 335 39.72 -18.51 34.90
CA PHE A 335 39.91 -18.22 36.33
C PHE A 335 40.39 -19.43 37.14
N ALA A 336 39.99 -20.65 36.75
CA ALA A 336 40.41 -21.88 37.43
C ALA A 336 41.85 -22.33 37.12
N SER A 337 42.45 -21.83 36.02
CA SER A 337 43.78 -22.23 35.55
C SER A 337 44.93 -21.34 36.02
N ARG A 338 44.71 -20.40 36.94
CA ARG A 338 45.82 -19.62 37.56
C ARG A 338 46.56 -20.46 38.60
N PRO A 339 47.84 -20.87 38.36
CA PRO A 339 48.63 -21.53 39.39
C PRO A 339 48.99 -20.54 40.49
N LYS A 340 48.77 -20.92 41.75
CA LYS A 340 49.23 -20.16 42.93
C LYS A 340 50.77 -20.10 42.90
N ARG A 341 51.33 -18.90 42.91
CA ARG A 341 52.75 -18.65 43.16
C ARG A 341 52.99 -18.40 44.64
#